data_AF-A0A4Y9RK48-F1
#
_entry.id   AF-A0A4Y9RK48-F1
#
_cell.length_a   1.000
_cell.length_b   1.000
_cell.length_c   1.000
_cell.angle_alpha   90.00
_cell.angle_beta   90.00
_cell.angle_gamma   90.00
#
_symmetry.space_group_name_H-M   'P 1'
#
loop_
_entity.id
_entity.type
_entity.pdbx_description
1 polymer ?
#
loop_
_entity_poly.entity_id
_entity_poly.type
_entity_poly.pdbx_seq_one_letter_code
_entity_poly.pdbx_strand_id
1 'polypeptide(L)'
;MGSFNIKAGGAWRPAKAVHVNASGAWRAAKEVWVRSGGTWRKAWVNAPELTIIPMDAYGTGYSAEHSPGWATVDFYINSVSGGTTPYSYQWSYTDTGFGGVTVVGSSTATSFTLRLSGQAGTTSSGNVWCTVTDANGNSTDSALAYYQLEIEYGGGGGGPIIIG
;
A
#
# COMPACT_ATOMS: atom_id res chain seq x y z
N MET A 1 24.22 3.67 -12.09
CA MET A 1 24.57 4.89 -11.33
C MET A 1 25.46 4.47 -10.17
N GLY A 2 26.57 5.16 -9.93
CA GLY A 2 27.49 4.82 -8.83
C GLY A 2 26.85 5.07 -7.47
N SER A 3 27.09 4.20 -6.48
CA SER A 3 26.64 4.37 -5.11
C SER A 3 27.35 5.56 -4.45
N PHE A 4 26.60 6.52 -3.91
CA PHE A 4 27.15 7.57 -3.04
C PHE A 4 27.52 6.96 -1.69
N ASN A 5 28.81 6.68 -1.47
CA ASN A 5 29.29 6.04 -0.25
C ASN A 5 29.82 7.07 0.76
N ILE A 6 29.49 6.86 2.04
CA ILE A 6 30.02 7.62 3.17
C ILE A 6 30.86 6.71 4.06
N LYS A 7 31.89 7.26 4.69
CA LYS A 7 32.71 6.53 5.65
C LYS A 7 32.05 6.61 7.03
N ALA A 8 31.60 5.48 7.56
CA ALA A 8 30.94 5.39 8.85
C ALA A 8 31.49 4.19 9.63
N GLY A 9 32.05 4.46 10.82
CA GLY A 9 32.70 3.42 11.64
C GLY A 9 33.90 2.76 10.95
N GLY A 10 34.66 3.51 10.15
CA GLY A 10 35.83 3.00 9.43
C GLY A 10 35.53 2.28 8.10
N ALA A 11 34.28 1.85 7.88
CA ALA A 11 33.85 1.19 6.65
C ALA A 11 33.17 2.17 5.67
N TRP A 12 33.33 1.91 4.38
CA TRP A 12 32.54 2.56 3.34
C TRP A 12 31.16 1.92 3.27
N ARG A 13 30.11 2.74 3.34
CA ARG A 13 28.72 2.29 3.30
C ARG A 13 27.93 3.16 2.32
N PRO A 14 26.96 2.61 1.59
CA PRO A 14 26.06 3.41 0.77
C PRO A 14 25.25 4.33 1.67
N ALA A 15 25.17 5.61 1.30
CA ALA A 15 24.28 6.55 1.97
C ALA A 15 22.82 6.20 1.62
N LYS A 16 21.96 6.14 2.63
CA LYS A 16 20.51 5.92 2.47
C LYS A 16 19.72 7.22 2.30
N ALA A 17 20.20 8.29 2.93
CA ALA A 17 19.63 9.62 2.82
C ALA A 17 20.71 10.67 3.10
N VAL A 18 20.60 11.84 2.47
CA VAL A 18 21.38 13.03 2.83
C VAL A 18 20.41 14.13 3.24
N HIS A 19 20.69 14.72 4.41
CA HIS A 19 19.92 15.84 4.94
C HIS A 19 20.80 17.07 5.02
N VAL A 20 20.18 18.24 4.84
CA VAL A 20 20.78 19.55 5.07
C VAL A 20 20.10 20.20 6.26
N ASN A 21 20.88 20.79 7.15
CA ASN A 21 20.34 21.59 8.23
C ASN A 21 19.99 22.97 7.69
N ALA A 22 18.70 23.33 7.73
CA ALA A 22 18.19 24.63 7.35
C ALA A 22 17.52 25.25 8.58
N SER A 23 18.21 26.20 9.20
CA SER A 23 17.72 26.95 10.38
C SER A 23 17.32 26.06 11.56
N GLY A 24 18.12 25.04 11.87
CA GLY A 24 17.87 24.13 13.00
C GLY A 24 16.96 22.94 12.67
N ALA A 25 16.34 22.92 11.48
CA ALA A 25 15.57 21.78 10.99
C ALA A 25 16.37 20.99 9.96
N TRP A 26 16.48 19.67 10.17
CA TRP A 26 17.04 18.77 9.16
C TRP A 26 16.00 18.51 8.08
N ARG A 27 16.39 18.75 6.82
CA ARG A 27 15.53 18.54 5.64
C ARG A 27 16.23 17.63 4.66
N ALA A 28 15.50 16.72 4.00
CA ALA A 28 16.07 15.89 2.95
C ALA A 28 16.63 16.79 1.82
N ALA A 29 17.87 16.57 1.41
CA ALA A 29 18.42 17.27 0.26
C ALA A 29 17.82 16.70 -1.02
N LYS A 30 17.41 17.56 -1.97
CA LYS A 30 16.85 17.11 -3.25
C LYS A 30 17.93 16.48 -4.14
N GLU A 31 19.10 17.10 -4.17
CA GLU A 31 20.27 16.66 -4.92
C GLU A 31 21.55 17.05 -4.17
N VAL A 32 22.63 16.30 -4.37
CA VAL A 32 23.99 16.66 -3.94
C VAL A 32 24.89 16.64 -5.15
N TRP A 33 25.68 17.71 -5.29
CA TRP A 33 26.65 17.88 -6.35
C TRP A 33 28.06 17.93 -5.74
N VAL A 34 29.02 17.29 -6.41
CA VAL A 34 30.43 17.28 -6.00
C VAL A 34 31.27 17.88 -7.12
N ARG A 35 32.18 18.76 -6.76
CA ARG A 35 33.12 19.35 -7.72
C ARG A 35 34.30 18.41 -7.91
N SER A 36 34.52 17.94 -9.14
CA SER A 36 35.60 17.01 -9.49
C SER A 36 36.22 17.43 -10.81
N GLY A 37 37.51 17.77 -10.79
CA GLY A 37 38.24 18.23 -11.98
C GLY A 37 37.69 19.54 -12.56
N GLY A 38 37.26 20.47 -11.70
CA GLY A 38 36.71 21.76 -12.11
C GLY A 38 35.22 21.73 -12.49
N THR A 39 34.65 20.55 -12.79
CA THR A 39 33.24 20.37 -13.17
C THR A 39 32.39 19.91 -12.00
N TRP A 40 31.16 20.43 -11.88
CA TRP A 40 30.16 19.92 -10.96
C TRP A 40 29.53 18.64 -11.51
N ARG A 41 29.52 17.57 -10.71
CA ARG A 41 28.88 16.30 -11.05
C ARG A 41 27.83 15.96 -10.01
N LYS A 42 26.66 15.50 -10.43
CA LYS A 42 25.61 15.05 -9.51
C LYS A 42 26.07 13.76 -8.84
N ALA A 43 26.24 13.82 -7.52
CA ALA A 43 26.72 12.72 -6.70
C ALA A 43 25.58 11.97 -6.01
N TRP A 44 24.46 12.64 -5.73
CA TRP A 44 23.26 12.02 -5.18
C TRP A 44 22.02 12.79 -5.63
N VAL A 45 20.91 12.07 -5.77
CA VAL A 45 19.57 12.60 -5.96
C VAL A 45 18.69 11.85 -4.97
N ASN A 46 17.84 12.58 -4.25
CA ASN A 46 16.85 11.88 -3.43
C ASN A 46 15.92 11.14 -4.38
N ALA A 47 15.48 9.95 -3.98
CA ALA A 47 14.44 9.27 -4.72
C ALA A 47 13.23 10.21 -4.87
N PRO A 48 12.48 10.14 -5.99
CA PRO A 48 11.20 10.82 -6.07
C PRO A 48 10.34 10.38 -4.86
N GLU A 49 9.40 11.21 -4.43
CA GLU A 49 8.52 10.83 -3.33
C GLU A 49 7.79 9.52 -3.67
N LEU A 50 7.77 8.59 -2.72
CA LEU A 50 7.10 7.32 -2.88
C LEU A 50 5.61 7.59 -3.12
N THR A 51 5.13 7.19 -4.29
CA THR A 51 3.76 7.43 -4.73
C THR A 51 3.10 6.10 -5.09
N ILE A 52 1.89 5.91 -4.59
CA ILE A 52 1.05 4.75 -4.88
C ILE A 52 -0.04 5.19 -5.86
N ILE A 53 -0.18 4.50 -6.99
CA ILE A 53 -1.33 4.66 -7.87
C ILE A 53 -2.51 3.92 -7.23
N PRO A 54 -3.71 4.55 -7.13
CA PRO A 54 -4.80 4.09 -6.30
C PRO A 54 -5.24 2.66 -6.59
N MET A 55 -5.82 2.11 -5.54
CA MET A 55 -6.26 0.74 -5.37
C MET A 55 -7.61 0.56 -6.06
N ASP A 56 -7.68 -0.37 -7.01
CA ASP A 56 -8.97 -0.83 -7.50
C ASP A 56 -9.43 -1.98 -6.58
N ALA A 57 -10.64 -1.85 -6.04
CA ALA A 57 -11.30 -2.91 -5.29
C ALA A 57 -12.24 -3.65 -6.26
N TYR A 58 -11.97 -4.92 -6.52
CA TYR A 58 -12.87 -5.78 -7.28
C TYR A 58 -13.49 -6.79 -6.32
N GLY A 59 -14.74 -6.55 -5.95
CA GLY A 59 -15.55 -7.52 -5.20
C GLY A 59 -16.20 -8.52 -6.14
N THR A 60 -15.96 -9.82 -5.94
CA THR A 60 -16.75 -10.87 -6.60
C THR A 60 -17.35 -11.77 -5.52
N GLY A 61 -18.67 -11.74 -5.38
CA GLY A 61 -19.37 -12.52 -4.38
C GLY A 61 -20.81 -12.75 -4.76
N TYR A 62 -21.19 -14.03 -4.84
CA TYR A 62 -22.56 -14.48 -5.02
C TYR A 62 -22.81 -15.58 -4.00
N SER A 63 -23.78 -15.39 -3.09
CA SER A 63 -24.28 -16.49 -2.28
C SER A 63 -25.72 -16.80 -2.71
N ALA A 64 -25.87 -17.85 -3.52
CA ALA A 64 -27.16 -18.49 -3.70
C ALA A 64 -27.61 -19.12 -2.38
N GLU A 65 -28.67 -18.53 -1.82
CA GLU A 65 -29.80 -19.20 -1.19
C GLU A 65 -29.62 -19.99 0.12
N HIS A 66 -28.42 -20.14 0.70
CA HIS A 66 -28.30 -20.74 2.04
C HIS A 66 -27.33 -20.00 2.96
N SER A 67 -27.86 -19.62 4.13
CA SER A 67 -27.08 -19.16 5.28
C SER A 67 -26.17 -20.29 5.78
N PRO A 68 -24.88 -20.03 6.06
CA PRO A 68 -24.18 -18.75 5.92
C PRO A 68 -23.66 -18.47 4.51
N GLY A 69 -23.84 -17.23 4.04
CA GLY A 69 -23.29 -16.73 2.78
C GLY A 69 -21.86 -16.20 2.92
N TRP A 70 -21.07 -16.25 1.85
CA TRP A 70 -19.72 -15.68 1.81
C TRP A 70 -19.38 -15.09 0.45
N ALA A 71 -18.44 -14.14 0.46
CA ALA A 71 -17.91 -13.44 -0.72
C ALA A 71 -16.40 -13.19 -0.56
N THR A 72 -15.71 -12.98 -1.68
CA THR A 72 -14.30 -12.57 -1.68
C THR A 72 -14.15 -11.22 -2.36
N VAL A 73 -13.36 -10.34 -1.75
CA VAL A 73 -13.01 -9.04 -2.32
C VAL A 73 -11.51 -8.99 -2.49
N ASP A 74 -11.08 -8.78 -3.72
CA ASP A 74 -9.68 -8.65 -4.09
C ASP A 74 -9.30 -7.18 -4.25
N PHE A 75 -8.11 -6.89 -3.78
CA PHE A 75 -7.55 -5.56 -3.73
C PHE A 75 -6.15 -5.58 -4.34
N TYR A 76 -5.83 -4.57 -5.15
CA TYR A 76 -4.57 -4.52 -5.87
C TYR A 76 -3.91 -3.14 -5.79
N ILE A 77 -2.59 -3.14 -5.63
CA ILE A 77 -1.75 -1.97 -5.90
C ILE A 77 -1.37 -1.99 -7.38
N ASN A 78 -1.96 -1.07 -8.15
CA ASN A 78 -1.76 -0.97 -9.59
C ASN A 78 -0.31 -0.64 -9.96
N SER A 79 0.30 0.32 -9.27
CA SER A 79 1.74 0.55 -9.36
C SER A 79 2.26 1.40 -8.19
N VAL A 80 3.57 1.27 -7.96
CA VAL A 80 4.35 2.08 -7.02
C VAL A 80 5.47 2.74 -7.81
N SER A 81 5.63 4.05 -7.63
CA SER A 81 6.69 4.83 -8.27
C SER A 81 7.36 5.76 -7.26
N GLY A 82 8.52 6.30 -7.61
CA GLY A 82 9.36 7.01 -6.64
C GLY A 82 10.04 6.05 -5.67
N GLY A 83 10.56 6.55 -4.56
CA GLY A 83 11.30 5.77 -3.57
C GLY A 83 12.52 5.05 -4.14
N THR A 84 13.09 4.16 -3.32
CA THR A 84 14.18 3.26 -3.71
C THR A 84 13.72 1.81 -3.65
N THR A 85 13.85 1.08 -4.75
CA THR A 85 13.52 -0.35 -4.81
C THR A 85 14.53 -1.20 -4.01
N PRO A 86 14.14 -2.40 -3.52
CA PRO A 86 12.80 -3.01 -3.57
C PRO A 86 11.80 -2.36 -2.60
N TYR A 87 10.50 -2.59 -2.83
CA TYR A 87 9.41 -2.16 -1.93
C TYR A 87 8.90 -3.32 -1.08
N SER A 88 8.41 -3.02 0.11
CA SER A 88 7.64 -3.93 0.96
C SER A 88 6.22 -3.41 1.17
N TYR A 89 5.27 -4.33 1.31
CA TYR A 89 3.84 -4.04 1.41
C TYR A 89 3.30 -4.54 2.75
N GLN A 90 2.45 -3.74 3.40
CA GLN A 90 1.74 -4.12 4.60
C GLN A 90 0.27 -3.69 4.49
N TRP A 91 -0.61 -4.69 4.42
CA TRP A 91 -2.05 -4.48 4.31
C TRP A 91 -2.73 -4.36 5.67
N SER A 92 -3.71 -3.48 5.75
CA SER A 92 -4.54 -3.24 6.92
C SER A 92 -6.00 -3.08 6.51
N TYR A 93 -6.92 -3.43 7.41
CA TYR A 93 -8.34 -3.29 7.19
C TYR A 93 -9.09 -2.98 8.48
N THR A 94 -10.26 -2.37 8.35
CA THR A 94 -11.25 -2.21 9.41
C THR A 94 -12.51 -2.97 9.04
N ASP A 95 -13.23 -3.51 10.02
CA ASP A 95 -14.56 -4.09 9.82
C ASP A 95 -15.54 -3.44 10.81
N THR A 96 -16.72 -3.07 10.32
CA THR A 96 -17.80 -2.46 11.13
C THR A 96 -18.78 -3.50 11.68
N GLY A 97 -18.60 -4.77 11.33
CA GLY A 97 -19.00 -5.88 12.19
C GLY A 97 -20.48 -6.23 12.16
N PHE A 98 -20.84 -7.15 11.26
CA PHE A 98 -21.93 -8.14 11.48
C PHE A 98 -21.58 -9.52 10.90
N GLY A 99 -20.43 -9.64 10.25
CA GLY A 99 -19.94 -10.82 9.56
C GLY A 99 -18.49 -11.12 9.89
N GLY A 100 -18.02 -12.34 9.66
CA GLY A 100 -16.61 -12.69 9.85
C GLY A 100 -15.77 -12.21 8.66
N VAL A 101 -14.78 -11.35 8.93
CA VAL A 101 -13.74 -10.96 7.97
C VAL A 101 -12.47 -11.76 8.23
N THR A 102 -12.00 -12.48 7.22
CA THR A 102 -10.75 -13.23 7.29
C THR A 102 -9.85 -12.88 6.12
N VAL A 103 -8.55 -12.74 6.38
CA VAL A 103 -7.54 -12.60 5.34
C VAL A 103 -7.28 -13.97 4.73
N VAL A 104 -7.46 -14.10 3.42
CA VAL A 104 -7.22 -15.36 2.68
C VAL A 104 -6.13 -15.23 1.60
N GLY A 105 -5.63 -14.02 1.36
CA GLY A 105 -4.54 -13.72 0.43
C GLY A 105 -3.21 -13.34 1.12
N SER A 106 -2.23 -12.89 0.34
CA SER A 106 -0.91 -12.49 0.84
C SER A 106 -0.95 -11.08 1.43
N SER A 107 -0.57 -10.92 2.71
CA SER A 107 -0.48 -9.60 3.36
C SER A 107 0.83 -8.85 3.06
N THR A 108 1.70 -9.42 2.22
CA THR A 108 3.02 -8.85 1.88
C THR A 108 3.26 -8.68 0.37
N ALA A 109 2.22 -8.89 -0.45
CA ALA A 109 2.28 -8.76 -1.90
C ALA A 109 1.56 -7.49 -2.38
N THR A 110 1.59 -7.24 -3.68
CA THR A 110 0.80 -6.16 -4.32
C THR A 110 -0.70 -6.47 -4.38
N SER A 111 -1.14 -7.66 -3.96
CA SER A 111 -2.53 -8.05 -3.89
C SER A 111 -2.91 -8.49 -2.48
N PHE A 112 -4.17 -8.26 -2.11
CA PHE A 112 -4.73 -8.63 -0.82
C PHE A 112 -6.18 -9.08 -1.00
N THR A 113 -6.56 -10.18 -0.34
CA THR A 113 -7.90 -10.75 -0.48
C THR A 113 -8.54 -10.90 0.89
N LEU A 114 -9.72 -10.32 1.03
CA LEU A 114 -10.60 -10.54 2.17
C LEU A 114 -11.69 -11.55 1.79
N ARG A 115 -11.92 -12.50 2.68
CA ARG A 115 -13.14 -13.31 2.68
C ARG A 115 -14.10 -12.76 3.72
N LEU A 116 -15.27 -12.36 3.22
CA LEU A 116 -16.38 -11.85 4.00
C LEU A 116 -17.40 -12.97 4.18
N SER A 117 -17.96 -13.10 5.38
CA SER A 117 -18.98 -14.11 5.71
C SER A 117 -20.05 -13.50 6.59
N GLY A 118 -21.29 -13.95 6.49
CA GLY A 118 -22.37 -13.40 7.32
C GLY A 118 -23.68 -14.17 7.21
N GLN A 119 -24.69 -13.67 7.93
CA GLN A 119 -26.05 -14.18 7.90
C GLN A 119 -26.96 -13.30 7.02
N ALA A 120 -28.08 -13.85 6.56
CA ALA A 120 -29.08 -13.07 5.85
C ALA A 120 -29.58 -11.88 6.69
N GLY A 121 -29.73 -10.72 6.06
CA GLY A 121 -30.07 -9.45 6.70
C GLY A 121 -28.91 -8.78 7.44
N THR A 122 -27.67 -9.23 7.23
CA THR A 122 -26.49 -8.57 7.77
C THR A 122 -25.70 -7.85 6.69
N THR A 123 -25.09 -6.75 7.07
CA THR A 123 -24.16 -5.98 6.24
C THR A 123 -22.82 -5.91 6.94
N SER A 124 -21.75 -6.29 6.25
CA SER A 124 -20.37 -6.06 6.71
C SER A 124 -19.72 -5.06 5.76
N SER A 125 -19.13 -4.02 6.31
CA SER A 125 -18.41 -3.03 5.53
C SER A 125 -17.18 -2.52 6.26
N GLY A 126 -16.28 -1.91 5.51
CA GLY A 126 -15.01 -1.48 6.04
C GLY A 126 -14.14 -0.79 5.02
N ASN A 127 -12.92 -0.47 5.44
CA ASN A 127 -11.91 0.12 4.62
C ASN A 127 -10.68 -0.80 4.59
N VAL A 128 -9.98 -0.81 3.47
CA VAL A 128 -8.70 -1.48 3.29
C VAL A 128 -7.68 -0.46 2.79
N TRP A 129 -6.45 -0.58 3.26
CA TRP A 129 -5.33 0.22 2.78
C TRP A 129 -4.03 -0.57 2.86
N CYS A 130 -3.04 -0.11 2.10
CA CYS A 130 -1.68 -0.65 2.12
C CYS A 130 -0.68 0.44 2.47
N THR A 131 0.18 0.16 3.43
CA THR A 131 1.41 0.91 3.64
C THR A 131 2.49 0.30 2.75
N VAL A 132 3.11 1.12 1.91
CA VAL A 132 4.27 0.71 1.09
C VAL A 132 5.51 1.38 1.66
N THR A 133 6.55 0.57 1.87
CA THR A 133 7.86 1.05 2.37
C THR A 133 8.95 0.79 1.35
N ASP A 134 9.78 1.79 1.09
CA ASP A 134 10.93 1.68 0.21
C ASP A 134 12.18 1.12 0.92
N ALA A 135 13.23 0.77 0.18
CA ALA A 135 14.47 0.20 0.73
C ALA A 135 15.24 1.14 1.69
N ASN A 136 14.94 2.44 1.65
CA ASN A 136 15.51 3.43 2.57
C ASN A 136 14.68 3.57 3.85
N GLY A 137 13.50 2.94 3.92
CA GLY A 137 12.58 3.00 5.04
C GLY A 137 11.55 4.13 4.96
N ASN A 138 11.41 4.79 3.80
CA ASN A 138 10.34 5.76 3.60
C ASN A 138 9.03 5.02 3.37
N SER A 139 7.98 5.41 4.08
CA SER A 139 6.65 4.81 3.96
C SER A 139 5.62 5.80 3.45
N THR A 140 4.66 5.31 2.69
CA THR A 140 3.46 6.04 2.30
C THR A 140 2.26 5.09 2.32
N ASP A 141 1.08 5.64 2.61
CA ASP A 141 -0.16 4.87 2.62
C ASP A 141 -0.91 5.05 1.30
N SER A 142 -1.58 3.99 0.85
CA SER A 142 -2.53 4.08 -0.26
C SER A 142 -3.74 4.92 0.15
N ALA A 143 -4.53 5.34 -0.84
CA ALA A 143 -5.91 5.75 -0.56
C ALA A 143 -6.69 4.59 0.11
N LEU A 144 -7.70 4.94 0.89
CA LEU A 144 -8.65 3.96 1.44
C LEU A 144 -9.49 3.40 0.30
N ALA A 145 -9.66 2.08 0.26
CA ALA A 145 -10.69 1.44 -0.55
C ALA A 145 -11.81 0.93 0.35
N TYR A 146 -13.05 1.32 0.02
CA TYR A 146 -14.23 0.87 0.73
C TYR A 146 -14.68 -0.50 0.22
N TYR A 147 -15.19 -1.33 1.11
CA TYR A 147 -15.89 -2.56 0.74
C TYR A 147 -17.18 -2.69 1.52
N GLN A 148 -18.16 -3.36 0.92
CA GLN A 148 -19.41 -3.72 1.55
C GLN A 148 -19.90 -5.06 1.01
N LEU A 149 -20.36 -5.93 1.91
CA LEU A 149 -21.12 -7.12 1.62
C LEU A 149 -22.49 -6.97 2.27
N GLU A 150 -23.53 -7.10 1.46
CA GLU A 150 -24.91 -7.25 1.91
C GLU A 150 -25.38 -8.67 1.58
N ILE A 151 -25.96 -9.35 2.57
CA ILE A 151 -26.52 -10.69 2.38
C ILE A 151 -28.04 -10.56 2.46
N GLU A 152 -28.70 -10.64 1.31
CA GLU A 152 -30.16 -10.52 1.24
C GLU A 152 -30.88 -11.77 1.80
N TYR A 153 -32.09 -11.57 2.33
CA TYR A 153 -33.01 -12.67 2.61
C TYR A 153 -33.48 -13.29 1.29
N GLY A 154 -33.39 -14.61 1.17
CA GLY A 154 -33.75 -15.36 -0.04
C GLY A 154 -35.12 -14.97 -0.60
N GLY A 155 -35.10 -14.22 -1.70
CA GLY A 155 -36.28 -13.70 -2.38
C GLY A 155 -35.93 -13.16 -3.77
N GLY A 156 -35.35 -14.02 -4.62
CA GLY A 156 -35.26 -13.90 -6.08
C GLY A 156 -35.07 -12.50 -6.69
N GLY A 157 -33.82 -12.05 -6.85
CA GLY A 157 -33.53 -10.83 -7.60
C GLY A 157 -32.07 -10.38 -7.60
N GLY A 158 -31.13 -11.30 -7.86
CA GLY A 158 -29.68 -10.99 -7.82
C GLY A 158 -29.24 -9.98 -8.87
N GLY A 159 -29.00 -8.73 -8.45
CA GLY A 159 -28.17 -7.76 -9.16
C GLY A 159 -26.74 -7.74 -8.61
N PRO A 160 -25.72 -7.48 -9.44
CA PRO A 160 -24.34 -7.36 -8.95
C PRO A 160 -24.19 -6.14 -8.03
N ILE A 161 -23.53 -6.32 -6.88
CA ILE A 161 -23.12 -5.22 -6.00
C ILE A 161 -22.05 -4.40 -6.73
N ILE A 162 -22.35 -3.12 -6.98
CA ILE A 162 -21.39 -2.13 -7.48
C ILE A 162 -20.63 -1.57 -6.27
N ILE A 163 -19.32 -1.79 -6.20
CA ILE A 163 -18.43 -1.07 -5.27
C ILE A 163 -17.98 0.21 -5.97
N GLY A 164 -18.18 1.37 -5.31
CA GLY A 164 -17.76 2.69 -5.77
C GLY A 164 -16.63 3.26 -4.94
#